data_AF-A0A9P0M441-F1
#
_entry.id   AF-A0A9P0M441-F1
#
_cell.length_a   1.000
_cell.length_b   1.000
_cell.length_c   1.000
_cell.angle_alpha   90.00
_cell.angle_beta   90.00
_cell.angle_gamma   90.00
#
_symmetry.space_group_name_H-M   'P 1'
#
loop_
_entity.id
_entity.type
_entity.pdbx_description
1 polymer ?
#
loop_
_entity_poly.entity_id
_entity_poly.type
_entity_poly.pdbx_seq_one_letter_code
_entity_poly.pdbx_strand_id
1 'polypeptide(L)'
;MSPSNLICACCNKSVKLNMMIKCTVCMKIFRHLCVNLTIDEVNILNDQSKGCSWSCSSCRHISNQINDLKKLILSLQDDIKAIKGRNGATTHDPKDSFVFEELIEEINDRNSRKRNVRIFGLPEQDQADVPQTRLTKDKSQVVDVLKVVNLNVHANEVKPLRQGGLIKANVRLNYP
;
A
#
# COMPACT_ATOMS: atom_id res chain seq x y z
N MET A 1 -19.66 -62.03 2.05
CA MET A 1 -19.21 -60.62 2.17
C MET A 1 -17.94 -60.61 3.00
N SER A 2 -16.79 -60.34 2.38
CA SER A 2 -15.50 -60.28 3.09
C SER A 2 -15.52 -59.09 4.06
N PRO A 3 -15.03 -59.24 5.31
CA PRO A 3 -14.96 -58.14 6.25
C PRO A 3 -14.07 -57.04 5.66
N SER A 4 -14.64 -55.86 5.45
CA SER A 4 -13.91 -54.68 4.99
C SER A 4 -12.89 -54.29 6.06
N ASN A 5 -11.61 -54.50 5.75
CA ASN A 5 -10.51 -54.11 6.63
C ASN A 5 -10.54 -52.59 6.84
N LEU A 6 -10.83 -52.14 8.06
CA LEU A 6 -10.77 -50.73 8.43
C LEU A 6 -9.31 -50.32 8.61
N ILE A 7 -8.90 -49.23 7.94
CA ILE A 7 -7.51 -48.77 7.91
C ILE A 7 -7.38 -47.43 8.64
N CYS A 8 -6.34 -47.31 9.46
CA CYS A 8 -6.03 -46.09 10.18
C CYS A 8 -5.48 -45.01 9.25
N ALA A 9 -6.09 -43.81 9.25
CA ALA A 9 -5.64 -42.68 8.44
C ALA A 9 -4.28 -42.08 8.86
N CYS A 10 -3.76 -42.41 10.05
CA CYS A 10 -2.46 -41.92 10.52
C CYS A 10 -1.30 -42.85 10.15
N CYS A 11 -1.48 -44.18 10.30
CA CYS A 11 -0.39 -45.15 10.10
C CYS A 11 -0.64 -46.17 8.99
N ASN A 12 -1.78 -46.11 8.29
CA ASN A 12 -2.21 -47.05 7.25
C ASN A 12 -2.25 -48.54 7.66
N LYS A 13 -2.27 -48.83 8.96
CA LYS A 13 -2.42 -50.20 9.50
C LYS A 13 -3.90 -50.53 9.74
N SER A 14 -4.24 -51.82 9.70
CA SER A 14 -5.59 -52.30 10.02
C SER A 14 -5.96 -52.03 11.48
N VAL A 15 -7.26 -51.82 11.74
CA VAL A 15 -7.79 -51.45 13.05
C VAL A 15 -8.94 -52.37 13.44
N LYS A 16 -8.92 -52.86 14.69
CA LYS A 16 -10.03 -53.60 15.29
C LYS A 16 -11.13 -52.64 15.73
N LEU A 17 -12.39 -53.08 15.67
CA LEU A 17 -13.56 -52.24 15.98
C LEU A 17 -13.51 -51.58 17.36
N ASN A 18 -13.01 -52.30 18.38
CA ASN A 18 -12.86 -51.82 19.77
C ASN A 18 -11.62 -50.96 20.01
N MET A 19 -10.78 -50.74 19.00
CA MET A 19 -9.53 -49.99 19.07
C MET A 19 -9.54 -48.78 18.12
N MET A 20 -10.70 -48.48 17.55
CA MET A 20 -10.89 -47.44 16.56
C MET A 20 -11.63 -46.24 17.14
N ILE A 21 -11.23 -45.05 16.71
CA ILE A 21 -11.99 -43.82 16.92
C ILE A 21 -12.20 -43.12 15.58
N LYS A 22 -13.41 -42.61 15.37
CA LYS A 22 -13.79 -41.90 14.15
C LYS A 22 -13.77 -40.41 14.42
N CYS A 23 -13.07 -39.65 13.57
CA CYS A 23 -13.15 -38.19 13.64
C CYS A 23 -14.56 -37.73 13.21
N THR A 24 -15.23 -36.95 14.04
CA THR A 24 -16.59 -36.44 13.74
C THR A 24 -16.63 -35.46 12.57
N VAL A 25 -15.49 -34.83 12.25
CA VAL A 25 -15.38 -33.82 11.18
C VAL A 25 -15.03 -34.47 9.84
N CYS A 26 -13.87 -35.13 9.74
CA CYS A 26 -13.42 -35.71 8.46
C CYS A 26 -13.86 -37.15 8.24
N MET A 27 -14.58 -37.75 9.21
CA MET A 27 -15.08 -39.13 9.17
C MET A 27 -14.00 -40.23 9.01
N LYS A 28 -12.71 -39.88 9.05
CA LYS A 28 -11.58 -40.81 8.99
C LYS A 28 -11.45 -41.61 10.29
N ILE A 29 -10.92 -42.82 10.17
CA ILE A 29 -10.73 -43.78 11.27
C ILE A 29 -9.28 -43.72 11.76
N PHE A 30 -9.10 -43.76 13.08
CA PHE A 30 -7.80 -43.71 13.73
C PHE A 30 -7.66 -44.84 14.76
N ARG A 31 -6.45 -45.38 14.91
CA ARG A 31 -6.12 -46.25 16.04
C ARG A 31 -5.98 -45.40 17.28
N HIS A 32 -6.50 -45.86 18.40
CA HIS A 32 -6.38 -45.17 19.70
C HIS A 32 -4.91 -44.80 20.04
N LEU A 33 -3.96 -45.72 19.78
CA LEU A 33 -2.52 -45.47 19.97
C LEU A 33 -1.95 -44.37 19.06
N CYS A 34 -2.49 -44.17 17.85
CA CYS A 34 -2.00 -43.13 16.94
C CYS A 34 -2.44 -41.71 17.37
N VAL A 35 -3.40 -41.62 18.30
CA VAL A 35 -3.98 -40.36 18.77
C VAL A 35 -3.88 -40.22 20.29
N ASN A 36 -3.03 -41.04 20.92
CA ASN A 36 -2.78 -41.06 22.37
C ASN A 36 -4.06 -41.15 23.22
N LEU A 37 -4.99 -42.01 22.82
CA LEU A 37 -6.17 -42.34 23.62
C LEU A 37 -6.05 -43.75 24.21
N THR A 38 -6.50 -43.89 25.44
CA THR A 38 -6.73 -45.18 26.09
C THR A 38 -7.97 -45.86 25.51
N ILE A 39 -8.09 -47.17 25.72
CA ILE A 39 -9.25 -47.93 25.24
C ILE A 39 -10.53 -47.46 25.94
N ASP A 40 -10.45 -47.13 27.23
CA ASP A 40 -11.59 -46.63 28.00
C ASP A 40 -12.08 -45.27 27.49
N GLU A 41 -11.17 -44.34 27.17
CA GLU A 41 -11.52 -43.08 26.53
C GLU A 41 -12.19 -43.29 25.17
N VAL A 42 -11.69 -44.23 24.36
CA VAL A 42 -12.33 -44.57 23.08
C VAL A 42 -13.72 -45.14 23.27
N ASN A 43 -13.93 -46.01 24.25
CA ASN A 43 -15.25 -46.55 24.57
C ASN A 43 -16.22 -45.45 25.01
N ILE A 44 -15.76 -44.50 25.83
CA ILE A 44 -16.56 -43.34 26.26
C ILE A 44 -16.89 -42.43 25.06
N LEU A 45 -15.93 -42.17 24.17
CA LEU A 45 -16.10 -41.28 23.01
C LEU A 45 -16.94 -41.91 21.89
N ASN A 46 -16.97 -43.23 21.78
CA ASN A 46 -17.82 -43.94 20.82
C ASN A 46 -19.26 -44.14 21.32
N ASP A 47 -19.51 -43.97 22.61
CA ASP A 47 -20.84 -44.04 23.21
C ASP A 47 -21.64 -42.77 22.85
N GLN A 48 -22.50 -42.88 21.84
CA GLN A 48 -23.32 -41.78 21.33
C GLN A 48 -24.28 -41.21 22.38
N SER A 49 -24.61 -41.97 23.44
CA SER A 49 -25.50 -41.51 24.50
C SER A 49 -24.91 -40.37 25.32
N LYS A 50 -23.57 -40.22 25.34
CA LYS A 50 -22.86 -39.25 26.17
C LYS A 50 -22.67 -37.87 25.52
N GLY A 51 -23.02 -37.72 24.24
CA GLY A 51 -22.87 -36.46 23.51
C GLY A 51 -21.42 -35.99 23.34
N CYS A 52 -20.43 -36.83 23.63
CA CYS A 52 -19.02 -36.51 23.42
C CYS A 52 -18.67 -36.65 21.93
N SER A 53 -17.85 -35.73 21.41
CA SER A 53 -17.33 -35.80 20.05
C SER A 53 -15.82 -35.71 20.05
N TRP A 54 -15.18 -36.48 19.16
CA TRP A 54 -13.74 -36.43 18.97
C TRP A 54 -13.38 -35.96 17.56
N SER A 55 -12.48 -34.98 17.50
CA SER A 55 -11.91 -34.44 16.26
C SER A 55 -10.41 -34.72 16.22
N CYS A 56 -9.89 -35.11 15.05
CA CYS A 56 -8.46 -35.34 14.87
C CYS A 56 -7.67 -34.02 14.91
N SER A 57 -6.36 -34.10 15.13
CA SER A 57 -5.47 -32.94 15.22
C SER A 57 -5.56 -32.02 14.00
N SER A 58 -5.63 -32.58 12.78
CA SER A 58 -5.78 -31.80 11.55
C SER A 58 -7.08 -31.00 11.53
N CYS A 59 -8.21 -31.62 11.89
CA CYS A 59 -9.49 -30.93 11.94
C CYS A 59 -9.54 -29.87 13.06
N ARG A 60 -8.93 -30.14 14.23
CA ARG A 60 -8.78 -29.15 15.30
C ARG A 60 -7.94 -27.96 14.85
N HIS A 61 -6.83 -28.20 14.16
CA HIS A 61 -5.96 -27.15 13.64
C HIS A 61 -6.70 -26.25 12.63
N ILE A 62 -7.41 -26.85 11.67
CA ILE A 62 -8.24 -26.11 10.70
C ILE A 62 -9.31 -25.29 11.44
N SER A 63 -10.00 -25.87 12.42
CA SER A 63 -11.00 -25.13 13.20
C SER A 63 -10.41 -23.93 13.95
N ASN A 64 -9.18 -24.04 14.45
CA ASN A 64 -8.48 -22.93 15.11
C ASN A 64 -8.14 -21.83 14.09
N GLN A 65 -7.60 -22.20 12.92
CA GLN A 65 -7.33 -21.23 11.84
C GLN A 65 -8.58 -20.49 11.40
N ILE A 66 -9.73 -21.18 11.30
CA ILE A 66 -11.02 -20.55 10.98
C ILE A 66 -11.43 -19.55 12.08
N ASN A 67 -11.25 -19.90 13.35
CA ASN A 67 -11.57 -19.00 14.47
C ASN A 67 -10.66 -17.76 14.49
N ASP A 68 -9.38 -17.92 14.20
CA ASP A 68 -8.44 -16.80 14.12
C ASP A 68 -8.76 -15.89 12.94
N LEU A 69 -9.11 -16.45 11.78
CA LEU A 69 -9.58 -15.68 10.64
C LEU A 69 -10.87 -14.91 10.95
N LYS A 70 -11.82 -15.54 11.67
CA LYS A 70 -13.05 -14.88 12.11
C LYS A 70 -12.75 -13.68 13.02
N LYS A 71 -11.82 -13.81 13.96
CA LYS A 71 -11.39 -12.69 14.82
C LYS A 71 -10.78 -11.55 14.01
N LEU A 72 -9.93 -11.89 13.03
CA LEU A 72 -9.32 -10.90 12.14
C LEU A 72 -10.38 -10.15 11.33
N ILE A 73 -11.36 -10.86 10.76
CA ILE A 73 -12.46 -10.25 10.01
C ILE A 73 -13.24 -9.26 10.89
N LEU A 74 -13.56 -9.65 12.13
CA LEU A 74 -14.28 -8.77 13.06
C LEU A 74 -13.44 -7.52 13.39
N SER A 75 -12.15 -7.68 13.67
CA SER A 75 -11.23 -6.55 13.91
C SER A 75 -11.18 -5.58 12.71
N LEU A 76 -11.06 -6.10 11.49
CA LEU A 76 -11.03 -5.27 10.29
C LEU A 76 -12.37 -4.57 10.03
N GLN A 77 -13.49 -5.21 10.35
CA GLN A 77 -14.81 -4.58 10.27
C GLN A 77 -14.93 -3.40 11.25
N ASP A 78 -14.41 -3.55 12.46
CA ASP A 78 -14.37 -2.48 13.45
C ASP A 78 -13.47 -1.33 13.00
N ASP A 79 -12.29 -1.62 12.43
CA ASP A 79 -11.39 -0.61 11.88
C ASP A 79 -12.04 0.17 10.73
N ILE A 80 -12.70 -0.54 9.79
CA ILE A 80 -13.44 0.10 8.69
C ILE A 80 -14.55 1.00 9.25
N LYS A 81 -15.28 0.54 10.27
CA LYS A 81 -16.34 1.33 10.89
C LYS A 81 -15.77 2.57 11.58
N ALA A 82 -14.62 2.46 12.25
CA ALA A 82 -13.92 3.57 12.88
C ALA A 82 -13.43 4.60 11.85
N ILE A 83 -12.84 4.16 10.74
CA ILE A 83 -12.39 5.04 9.64
C ILE A 83 -13.58 5.74 8.99
N LYS A 84 -14.65 5.00 8.68
CA LYS A 84 -15.87 5.58 8.11
C LYS A 84 -16.52 6.58 9.06
N GLY A 85 -16.52 6.30 10.36
CA GLY A 85 -17.01 7.22 11.39
C GLY A 85 -16.21 8.53 11.43
N ARG A 86 -14.88 8.47 11.32
CA ARG A 86 -14.02 9.66 11.23
C ARG A 86 -14.29 10.46 9.95
N ASN A 87 -14.34 9.80 8.81
CA ASN A 87 -14.54 10.47 7.52
C ASN A 87 -15.95 11.06 7.36
N GLY A 88 -16.96 10.43 7.97
CA GLY A 88 -18.34 10.95 7.99
C GLY A 88 -18.57 12.09 8.99
N ALA A 89 -17.70 12.23 10.00
CA ALA A 89 -17.77 13.31 10.99
C ALA A 89 -16.96 14.54 10.58
N THR A 90 -15.96 14.39 9.70
CA THR A 90 -15.43 15.52 8.93
C THR A 90 -16.44 15.91 7.86
N THR A 91 -17.42 16.73 8.24
CA THR A 91 -17.92 17.74 7.30
C THR A 91 -16.69 18.55 6.90
N HIS A 92 -16.06 18.21 5.77
CA HIS A 92 -15.14 19.12 5.14
C HIS A 92 -15.92 20.41 4.91
N ASP A 93 -15.64 21.42 5.73
CA ASP A 93 -16.03 22.79 5.40
C ASP A 93 -15.49 23.00 3.98
N PRO A 94 -16.32 23.34 2.97
CA PRO A 94 -15.86 23.49 1.59
C PRO A 94 -14.67 24.45 1.43
N LYS A 95 -14.37 25.26 2.45
CA LYS A 95 -13.15 26.05 2.55
C LYS A 95 -11.85 25.23 2.66
N ASP A 96 -11.86 24.06 3.28
CA ASP A 96 -10.65 23.25 3.52
C ASP A 96 -10.21 22.49 2.24
N SER A 97 -11.16 22.18 1.35
CA SER A 97 -10.87 21.65 0.02
C SER A 97 -10.11 22.65 -0.85
N PHE A 98 -10.35 23.95 -0.66
CA PHE A 98 -9.72 25.01 -1.44
C PHE A 98 -8.25 25.19 -1.04
N VAL A 99 -7.94 25.04 0.25
CA VAL A 99 -6.58 25.17 0.80
C VAL A 99 -5.64 24.07 0.30
N PHE A 100 -6.16 22.85 0.10
CA PHE A 100 -5.31 21.74 -0.37
C PHE A 100 -4.90 21.89 -1.83
N GLU A 101 -5.82 22.33 -2.71
CA GLU A 101 -5.49 22.55 -4.12
C GLU A 101 -4.53 23.73 -4.29
N GLU A 102 -4.75 24.84 -3.56
CA GLU A 102 -3.81 25.97 -3.51
C GLU A 102 -2.42 25.53 -3.03
N LEU A 103 -2.35 24.68 -2.01
CA LEU A 103 -1.07 24.16 -1.52
C LEU A 103 -0.38 23.25 -2.54
N ILE A 104 -1.14 22.42 -3.28
CA ILE A 104 -0.58 21.59 -4.36
C ILE A 104 -0.03 22.48 -5.49
N GLU A 105 -0.81 23.48 -5.93
CA GLU A 105 -0.39 24.44 -6.95
C GLU A 105 0.88 25.18 -6.51
N GLU A 106 0.92 25.63 -5.26
CA GLU A 106 2.07 26.33 -4.68
C GLU A 106 3.34 25.47 -4.64
N ILE A 107 3.21 24.20 -4.24
CA ILE A 107 4.31 23.24 -4.23
C ILE A 107 4.78 22.95 -5.66
N ASN A 108 3.86 22.80 -6.61
CA ASN A 108 4.18 22.61 -8.02
C ASN A 108 4.92 23.83 -8.60
N ASP A 109 4.50 25.04 -8.25
CA ASP A 109 5.13 26.29 -8.64
C ASP A 109 6.52 26.48 -8.02
N ARG A 110 6.73 26.04 -6.77
CA ARG A 110 8.07 25.99 -6.18
C ARG A 110 8.94 24.97 -6.90
N ASN A 111 8.39 23.81 -7.21
CA ASN A 111 9.10 22.73 -7.89
C ASN A 111 9.47 23.07 -9.34
N SER A 112 8.65 23.86 -10.03
CA SER A 112 8.97 24.35 -11.38
C SER A 112 10.06 25.42 -11.32
N ARG A 113 10.01 26.32 -10.32
CA ARG A 113 10.98 27.43 -10.17
C ARG A 113 12.28 27.07 -9.45
N LYS A 114 12.37 25.97 -8.71
CA LYS A 114 13.60 25.59 -7.98
C LYS A 114 14.82 25.36 -8.88
N ARG A 115 14.60 25.18 -10.19
CA ARG A 115 15.66 25.04 -11.20
C ARG A 115 16.01 26.36 -11.88
N ASN A 116 15.36 27.46 -11.51
CA ASN A 116 15.68 28.79 -12.04
C ASN A 116 16.96 29.29 -11.38
N VAL A 117 17.98 29.57 -12.19
CA VAL A 117 19.25 30.16 -11.73
C VAL A 117 19.26 31.64 -12.11
N ARG A 118 19.62 32.50 -11.15
CA ARG A 118 19.89 33.93 -11.42
C ARG A 118 21.39 34.12 -11.57
N ILE A 119 21.82 34.60 -12.73
CA ILE A 119 23.23 34.87 -13.03
C ILE A 119 23.41 36.39 -13.08
N PHE A 120 24.33 36.91 -12.28
CA PHE A 120 24.66 38.33 -12.22
C PHE A 120 25.98 38.61 -12.93
N GLY A 121 26.19 39.86 -13.35
CA GLY A 121 27.46 40.30 -13.94
C GLY A 121 27.69 39.86 -15.39
N LEU A 122 26.65 39.40 -16.09
CA LEU A 122 26.75 39.18 -17.53
C LEU A 122 26.80 40.53 -18.27
N PRO A 123 27.70 40.71 -19.26
CA PRO A 123 27.73 41.90 -20.08
C PRO A 123 26.39 42.13 -20.77
N GLU A 124 25.92 43.38 -20.77
CA GLU A 124 24.69 43.73 -21.46
C GLU A 124 24.91 43.69 -22.99
N GLN A 125 23.98 43.09 -23.72
CA GLN A 125 24.04 43.07 -25.19
C GLN A 125 23.54 44.41 -25.74
N ASP A 126 24.09 44.84 -26.87
CA ASP A 126 23.69 46.07 -27.53
C ASP A 126 22.19 46.05 -27.86
N GLN A 127 21.51 47.16 -27.54
CA GLN A 127 20.09 47.33 -27.85
C GLN A 127 19.84 47.49 -29.36
N ALA A 128 20.87 47.83 -30.13
CA ALA A 128 20.81 47.93 -31.59
C ALA A 128 20.68 46.57 -32.30
N ASP A 129 21.01 45.46 -31.63
CA ASP A 129 20.88 44.12 -32.20
C ASP A 129 19.40 43.67 -32.32
N VAL A 130 19.12 42.90 -33.37
CA VAL A 130 17.81 42.24 -33.56
C VAL A 130 17.50 41.33 -32.37
N PRO A 131 16.27 41.31 -31.83
CA PRO A 131 15.91 40.53 -30.63
C PRO A 131 16.35 39.06 -30.66
N GLN A 132 16.25 38.40 -31.80
CA GLN A 132 16.63 36.99 -31.95
C GLN A 132 18.14 36.77 -31.81
N THR A 133 18.94 37.69 -32.36
CA THR A 133 20.40 37.67 -32.23
C THR A 133 20.81 37.92 -30.78
N ARG A 134 20.14 38.84 -30.09
CA ARG A 134 20.36 39.11 -28.66
C ARG A 134 20.09 37.89 -27.79
N LEU A 135 18.95 37.23 -27.98
CA LEU A 135 18.61 36.00 -27.26
C LEU A 135 19.64 34.88 -27.50
N THR A 136 20.19 34.81 -28.71
CA THR A 136 21.21 33.81 -29.06
C THR A 136 22.53 34.09 -28.35
N LYS A 137 22.97 35.36 -28.31
CA LYS A 137 24.17 35.80 -27.58
C LYS A 137 24.02 35.63 -26.07
N ASP A 138 22.83 35.94 -25.52
CA ASP A 138 22.54 35.71 -24.10
C ASP A 138 22.61 34.23 -23.75
N LYS A 139 22.02 33.39 -24.61
CA LYS A 139 22.03 31.95 -24.43
C LYS A 139 23.46 31.41 -24.43
N SER A 140 24.32 31.86 -25.34
CA SER A 140 25.72 31.43 -25.36
C SER A 140 26.48 31.87 -24.11
N GLN A 141 26.30 33.12 -23.67
CA GLN A 141 26.95 33.62 -22.44
C GLN A 141 26.52 32.84 -21.19
N VAL A 142 25.22 32.55 -21.06
CA VAL A 142 24.70 31.74 -19.95
C VAL A 142 25.29 30.34 -19.98
N VAL A 143 25.33 29.69 -21.15
CA VAL A 143 25.93 28.35 -21.31
C VAL A 143 27.40 28.35 -20.90
N ASP A 144 28.15 29.39 -21.27
CA ASP A 144 29.56 29.47 -20.91
C ASP A 144 29.79 29.65 -19.41
N VAL A 145 28.95 30.43 -18.72
CA VAL A 145 28.99 30.50 -17.24
C VAL A 145 28.62 29.15 -16.61
N LEU A 146 27.58 28.46 -17.10
CA LEU A 146 27.15 27.17 -16.56
C LEU A 146 28.23 26.09 -16.71
N LYS A 147 28.98 26.10 -17.81
CA LYS A 147 30.14 25.20 -18.01
C LYS A 147 31.21 25.41 -16.94
N VAL A 148 31.51 26.65 -16.57
CA VAL A 148 32.51 26.98 -15.53
C VAL A 148 32.11 26.43 -14.16
N VAL A 149 30.81 26.38 -13.86
CA VAL A 149 30.27 25.88 -12.59
C VAL A 149 30.10 24.34 -12.59
N ASN A 150 30.59 23.64 -13.63
CA ASN A 150 30.44 22.17 -13.80
C ASN A 150 28.99 21.68 -13.77
N LEU A 151 28.04 22.51 -14.19
CA LEU A 151 26.67 22.08 -14.37
C LEU A 151 26.53 21.49 -15.78
N ASN A 152 26.32 20.17 -15.85
CA ASN A 152 26.17 19.44 -17.10
C ASN A 152 24.77 19.71 -17.71
N VAL A 153 24.55 20.94 -18.19
CA VAL A 153 23.29 21.41 -18.74
C VAL A 153 23.43 21.51 -20.26
N HIS A 154 22.55 20.83 -20.99
CA HIS A 154 22.53 20.96 -22.44
C HIS A 154 22.03 22.35 -22.84
N ALA A 155 22.71 22.99 -23.80
CA ALA A 155 22.32 24.32 -24.28
C ALA A 155 20.86 24.37 -24.75
N ASN A 156 20.30 23.26 -25.25
CA ASN A 156 18.92 23.18 -25.71
C ASN A 156 17.88 23.27 -24.58
N GLU A 157 18.29 23.05 -23.33
CA GLU A 157 17.42 23.04 -22.15
C GLU A 157 17.40 24.38 -21.41
N VAL A 158 18.28 25.32 -21.79
CA VAL A 158 18.36 26.64 -21.17
C VAL A 158 17.43 27.61 -21.89
N LYS A 159 16.49 28.19 -21.13
CA LYS A 159 15.63 29.30 -21.57
C LYS A 159 16.04 30.59 -20.85
N PRO A 160 16.94 31.41 -21.43
CA PRO A 160 17.36 32.65 -20.81
C PRO A 160 16.17 33.62 -20.74
N LEU A 161 15.96 34.21 -19.56
CA LEU A 161 14.98 35.25 -19.32
C LEU A 161 15.71 36.46 -18.75
N ARG A 162 15.70 37.59 -19.48
CA ARG A 162 16.21 38.86 -18.97
C ARG A 162 15.20 39.46 -18.00
N GLN A 163 15.59 39.59 -16.73
CA GLN A 163 14.85 40.38 -15.75
C GLN A 163 15.39 41.81 -15.79
N GLY A 164 14.67 42.75 -16.41
CA GLY A 164 15.17 44.14 -16.48
C GLY A 164 14.63 45.06 -17.57
N GLY A 165 13.64 44.68 -18.37
CA GLY A 165 12.88 45.65 -19.15
C GLY A 165 11.79 46.26 -18.27
N LEU A 166 11.92 47.53 -17.88
CA LEU A 166 10.77 48.34 -17.49
C LEU A 166 9.85 48.43 -18.72
N ILE A 167 9.01 47.42 -18.93
CA ILE A 167 7.80 47.61 -19.72
C ILE A 167 6.97 48.55 -18.85
N LYS A 168 6.84 49.82 -19.25
CA LYS A 168 5.79 50.71 -18.76
C LYS A 168 4.44 50.16 -19.19
N ALA A 169 4.06 48.99 -18.69
CA ALA A 169 2.71 48.48 -18.80
C ALA A 169 1.91 49.22 -17.74
N ASN A 170 1.00 50.09 -18.18
CA ASN A 170 -0.03 50.66 -17.32
C ASN A 170 -0.90 49.51 -16.78
N VAL A 171 -0.47 48.90 -15.68
CA VAL A 171 -1.33 48.03 -14.88
C VAL A 171 -2.21 48.96 -14.06
N ARG A 172 -3.40 49.26 -14.57
CA ARG A 172 -4.49 49.75 -13.73
C ARG A 172 -4.88 48.61 -12.80
N LEU A 173 -4.49 48.71 -11.54
CA LEU A 173 -5.12 47.95 -10.47
C LEU A 173 -6.46 48.62 -10.18
N ASN A 174 -7.54 48.06 -10.74
CA ASN A 174 -8.88 48.30 -10.20
C ASN A 174 -9.00 47.44 -8.95
N TYR A 175 -8.96 48.07 -7.78
CA TYR A 175 -9.46 47.44 -6.55
C TYR A 175 -10.97 47.74 -6.42
N PRO A 176 -11.78 46.79 -5.93
CA PRO A 176 -13.12 47.07 -5.44
C PRO A 176 -13.10 47.91 -4.17
#